data_AF-U3PCZ1-F1
#
_entry.id   AF-U3PCZ1-F1
#
_cell.length_a   1.000
_cell.length_b   1.000
_cell.length_c   1.000
_cell.angle_alpha   90.00
_cell.angle_beta   90.00
_cell.angle_gamma   90.00
#
_symmetry.space_group_name_H-M   'P 1'
#
loop_
_entity.id
_entity.type
_entity.pdbx_description
1 polymer ?
#
loop_
_entity_poly.entity_id
_entity_poly.type
_entity_poly.pdbx_seq_one_letter_code
_entity_poly.pdbx_strand_id
1 'polypeptide(L)'
;MLADFGIPATVVRTEGQGAFGMSVPWSAPEVLAGETSGTVASEVWAFCATVYSLLAGRSPFELPGQANTRDDVQRRVLGRRPAPSIGREDVTPALEELLASGLSKDPAHRPETVLDVLRGIQLAEAELGMRPSVLDVPAARVLAAEDATGLRTRLGGSTVMFVATSGRTGRRIRPVPGESTATAGGIGQTPRAKTGAPGRARRRWLVPVVVAVSLVVVGVLVALGLSVVAPAGGGAIPQVGSIRADSGEGTVTFRWDDPGLVEGDSYLVRVTGPGGMAEGMPQNATSYTVSTVSGRVCVTVTVLRGVLGGQQSGSACSG
;
A
#
# COMPACT_ATOMS: atom_id res chain seq x y z
N MET A 1 8.67 -12.41 -8.96
CA MET A 1 7.22 -12.56 -9.16
C MET A 1 6.52 -11.73 -8.11
N LEU A 2 5.91 -10.60 -8.48
CA LEU A 2 4.87 -9.99 -7.63
C LEU A 2 3.63 -10.86 -7.77
N ALA A 3 3.29 -11.59 -6.72
CA ALA A 3 2.08 -12.39 -6.64
C ALA A 3 1.10 -11.65 -5.73
N ASP A 4 0.60 -10.50 -6.19
CA ASP A 4 -0.57 -9.85 -5.58
C ASP A 4 -1.17 -8.83 -6.57
N PHE A 5 -1.86 -9.31 -7.60
CA PHE A 5 -2.68 -8.47 -8.49
C PHE A 5 -4.14 -8.89 -8.31
N GLY A 6 -4.76 -8.50 -7.19
CA GLY A 6 -6.07 -9.07 -6.88
C GLY A 6 -6.88 -8.46 -5.74
N ILE A 7 -6.68 -7.20 -5.33
CA ILE A 7 -7.74 -6.47 -4.62
C ILE A 7 -7.86 -5.06 -5.22
N PRO A 8 -8.68 -4.86 -6.27
CA PRO A 8 -9.25 -3.54 -6.47
C PRO A 8 -10.04 -3.22 -5.21
N ALA A 9 -9.54 -2.32 -4.38
CA ALA A 9 -10.31 -1.82 -3.25
C ALA A 9 -11.49 -1.05 -3.84
N THR A 10 -12.64 -1.71 -3.92
CA THR A 10 -13.93 -1.02 -3.90
C THR A 10 -14.38 -1.07 -2.44
N VAL A 11 -13.82 -0.16 -1.65
CA VAL A 11 -14.29 0.06 -0.28
C VAL A 11 -15.71 0.58 -0.40
N VAL A 12 -16.70 -0.28 -0.14
CA VAL A 12 -18.05 0.15 0.19
C VAL A 12 -17.91 0.99 1.45
N ARG A 13 -18.11 2.29 1.28
CA ARG A 13 -18.02 3.31 2.32
C ARG A 13 -19.19 3.15 3.28
N THR A 14 -19.00 2.37 4.34
CA THR A 14 -19.85 2.47 5.55
C THR A 14 -19.27 3.58 6.42
N GLU A 15 -20.02 4.66 6.58
CA GLU A 15 -19.66 5.77 7.45
C GLU A 15 -19.43 5.25 8.88
N GLY A 16 -18.20 5.37 9.39
CA GLY A 16 -17.90 5.19 10.82
C GLY A 16 -17.12 3.94 11.24
N GLN A 17 -16.72 3.05 10.34
CA GLN A 17 -15.88 1.90 10.72
C GLN A 17 -14.46 2.07 10.17
N GLY A 18 -13.51 2.29 11.08
CA GLY A 18 -12.11 2.57 10.78
C GLY A 18 -11.47 1.50 9.90
N ALA A 19 -10.48 1.95 9.13
CA ALA A 19 -9.60 1.20 8.23
C ALA A 19 -8.99 -0.09 8.84
N PHE A 20 -9.78 -1.11 9.15
CA PHE A 20 -9.32 -2.41 9.60
C PHE A 20 -9.02 -3.28 8.37
N GLY A 21 -7.74 -3.43 8.04
CA GLY A 21 -7.27 -4.33 6.97
C GLY A 21 -6.09 -3.81 6.16
N MET A 22 -5.83 -2.49 6.17
CA MET A 22 -4.71 -1.93 5.41
C MET A 22 -3.39 -2.08 6.16
N SER A 23 -2.36 -2.54 5.45
CA SER A 23 -0.96 -2.57 5.90
C SER A 23 -0.45 -1.13 6.07
N VAL A 24 -0.83 -0.49 7.19
CA VAL A 24 -0.57 0.92 7.53
C VAL A 24 0.83 1.43 7.16
N PRO A 25 1.93 0.70 7.38
CA PRO A 25 3.26 1.21 7.07
C PRO A 25 3.56 1.38 5.56
N TRP A 26 2.81 0.70 4.70
CA TRP A 26 2.98 0.70 3.24
C TRP A 26 1.83 1.40 2.50
N SER A 27 0.73 1.69 3.17
CA SER A 27 -0.41 2.39 2.58
C SER A 27 -0.11 3.88 2.36
N ALA A 28 -0.54 4.41 1.21
CA ALA A 28 -0.42 5.82 0.87
C ALA A 28 -1.29 6.71 1.79
N PRO A 29 -0.91 7.98 2.02
CA PRO A 29 -1.65 8.87 2.92
C PRO A 29 -3.10 9.08 2.47
N GLU A 30 -3.35 9.24 1.17
CA GLU A 30 -4.69 9.42 0.61
C GLU A 30 -5.57 8.16 0.76
N VAL A 31 -4.95 6.97 0.75
CA VAL A 31 -5.64 5.69 0.97
C VAL A 31 -5.99 5.53 2.46
N LEU A 32 -5.06 5.86 3.36
CA LEU A 32 -5.30 5.84 4.81
C LEU A 32 -6.32 6.90 5.26
N ALA A 33 -6.38 8.04 4.57
CA ALA A 33 -7.38 9.08 4.79
C ALA A 33 -8.76 8.69 4.25
N GLY A 34 -8.86 7.62 3.45
CA GLY A 34 -10.10 7.20 2.80
C GLY A 34 -10.55 8.13 1.67
N GLU A 35 -9.64 8.93 1.11
CA GLU A 35 -9.90 9.83 -0.02
C GLU A 35 -10.01 9.07 -1.34
N THR A 36 -9.25 7.98 -1.45
CA THR A 36 -9.28 7.07 -2.58
C THR A 36 -9.17 5.63 -2.10
N SER A 37 -9.71 4.72 -2.90
CA SER A 37 -9.58 3.29 -2.66
C SER A 37 -8.34 2.69 -3.36
N GLY A 38 -7.57 3.49 -4.08
CA GLY A 38 -6.32 3.09 -4.74
C GLY A 38 -6.17 3.77 -6.10
N THR A 39 -4.98 4.27 -6.39
CA THR A 39 -4.62 4.91 -7.68
C THR A 39 -3.24 4.45 -8.11
N VAL A 40 -2.85 4.72 -9.37
CA VAL A 40 -1.46 4.47 -9.82
C VAL A 40 -0.45 5.18 -8.90
N ALA A 41 -0.73 6.42 -8.47
CA ALA A 41 0.13 7.13 -7.55
C ALA A 41 0.19 6.49 -6.15
N SER A 42 -0.90 5.86 -5.70
CA SER A 42 -0.95 5.10 -4.45
C SER A 42 -0.16 3.79 -4.55
N GLU A 43 -0.19 3.13 -5.70
CA GLU A 43 0.66 1.96 -6.00
C GLU A 43 2.14 2.33 -6.06
N VAL A 44 2.49 3.46 -6.68
CA VAL A 44 3.87 3.99 -6.69
C VAL A 44 4.38 4.22 -5.27
N TRP A 45 3.55 4.78 -4.39
CA TRP A 45 3.89 4.91 -2.98
C TRP A 45 4.15 3.55 -2.33
N ALA A 46 3.22 2.60 -2.46
CA ALA A 46 3.34 1.28 -1.83
C ALA A 46 4.58 0.52 -2.32
N PHE A 47 4.87 0.61 -3.61
CA PHE A 47 6.09 0.07 -4.22
C PHE A 47 7.35 0.71 -3.63
N CYS A 48 7.43 2.05 -3.58
CA CYS A 48 8.58 2.75 -3.02
C CYS A 48 8.73 2.47 -1.51
N ALA A 49 7.64 2.36 -0.77
CA ALA A 49 7.66 1.99 0.65
C ALA A 49 8.22 0.57 0.84
N THR A 50 7.89 -0.35 -0.07
CA THR A 50 8.43 -1.71 -0.06
C THR A 50 9.92 -1.72 -0.36
N VAL A 51 10.37 -1.02 -1.41
CA VAL A 51 11.80 -0.90 -1.75
C VAL A 51 12.58 -0.26 -0.61
N TYR A 52 12.08 0.82 -0.04
CA TYR A 52 12.66 1.45 1.15
C TYR A 52 12.80 0.43 2.29
N SER A 53 11.76 -0.38 2.54
CA SER A 53 11.77 -1.38 3.61
C SER A 53 12.82 -2.45 3.41
N LEU A 54 13.02 -2.89 2.16
CA LEU A 54 14.08 -3.84 1.81
C LEU A 54 15.48 -3.27 2.06
N LEU A 55 15.67 -1.97 1.81
CA LEU A 55 16.95 -1.30 1.98
C LEU A 55 17.24 -0.92 3.44
N ALA A 56 16.24 -0.41 4.16
CA ALA A 56 16.37 0.12 5.51
C ALA A 56 16.08 -0.91 6.62
N GLY A 57 15.48 -2.06 6.28
CA GLY A 57 15.08 -3.10 7.23
C GLY A 57 13.88 -2.72 8.10
N ARG A 58 13.15 -1.65 7.75
CA ARG A 58 11.99 -1.11 8.47
C ARG A 58 11.14 -0.28 7.53
N SER A 59 9.87 -0.05 7.87
CA SER A 59 9.01 0.79 7.02
C SER A 59 9.47 2.26 7.03
N PRO A 60 9.12 3.07 5.99
CA PRO A 60 9.63 4.44 5.87
C PRO A 60 9.32 5.36 7.05
N PHE A 61 8.22 5.11 7.76
CA PHE A 61 7.77 5.96 8.87
C PHE A 61 7.90 5.29 10.25
N GLU A 62 8.59 4.15 10.31
CA GLU A 62 9.12 3.60 11.55
C GLU A 62 10.42 4.30 11.92
N LEU A 63 10.43 4.96 13.08
CA LEU A 63 11.59 5.72 13.55
C LEU A 63 12.32 4.93 14.64
N PRO A 64 13.62 4.64 14.48
CA PRO A 64 14.41 4.00 15.53
C PRO A 64 14.41 4.82 16.82
N GLY A 65 14.29 4.15 17.97
CA GLY A 65 14.27 4.81 19.28
C GLY A 65 12.97 5.56 19.60
N GLN A 66 11.93 5.46 18.78
CA GLN A 66 10.60 5.99 19.07
C GLN A 66 9.55 4.89 19.16
N ALA A 67 8.38 5.22 19.72
CA ALA A 67 7.22 4.35 19.65
C ALA A 67 6.78 4.18 18.18
N ASN A 68 6.57 2.94 17.77
CA ASN A 68 6.13 2.56 16.42
C ASN A 68 4.82 1.79 16.51
N THR A 69 3.89 2.26 17.36
CA THR A 69 2.54 1.71 17.36
C THR A 69 1.85 2.03 16.02
N ARG A 70 0.78 1.30 15.70
CA ARG A 70 0.00 1.52 14.48
C ARG A 70 -0.41 2.99 14.32
N ASP A 71 -0.90 3.62 15.39
CA ASP A 71 -1.34 5.01 15.39
C ASP A 71 -0.17 6.00 15.25
N ASP A 72 1.01 5.67 15.82
CA ASP A 72 2.22 6.49 15.65
C ASP A 72 2.68 6.52 14.20
N VAL A 73 2.73 5.35 13.56
CA VAL A 73 3.12 5.23 12.15
C VAL A 73 2.08 5.91 11.27
N GLN A 74 0.79 5.65 11.47
CA GLN A 74 -0.29 6.29 10.72
C GLN A 74 -0.21 7.82 10.81
N ARG A 75 0.00 8.37 12.01
CA ARG A 75 0.17 9.83 12.21
C ARG A 75 1.37 10.39 11.46
N ARG A 76 2.46 9.65 11.32
CA ARG A 76 3.63 10.07 10.52
C ARG A 76 3.38 9.95 9.02
N VAL A 77 2.65 8.93 8.58
CA VAL A 77 2.23 8.77 7.19
C VAL A 77 1.31 9.92 6.77
N LEU A 78 0.32 10.30 7.59
CA LEU A 78 -0.59 11.42 7.31
C LEU A 78 0.02 12.80 7.58
N GLY A 79 1.14 12.86 8.32
CA GLY A 79 1.82 14.10 8.64
C GLY A 79 2.61 14.70 7.47
N ARG A 80 3.15 15.91 7.68
CA ARG A 80 3.94 16.64 6.67
C ARG A 80 5.40 16.24 6.58
N ARG A 81 5.90 15.44 7.53
CA ARG A 81 7.33 15.06 7.55
C ARG A 81 7.63 14.10 6.40
N PRO A 82 8.71 14.34 5.63
CA PRO A 82 9.14 13.41 4.59
C PRO A 82 9.67 12.11 5.21
N ALA A 83 9.84 11.08 4.38
CA ALA A 83 10.53 9.87 4.80
C ALA A 83 11.98 10.21 5.19
N PRO A 84 12.54 9.64 6.27
CA PRO A 84 13.94 9.81 6.61
C PRO A 84 14.85 9.18 5.55
N SER A 85 16.04 9.75 5.37
CA SER A 85 17.10 9.12 4.55
C SER A 85 17.43 7.72 5.08
N ILE A 86 17.82 6.81 4.19
CA ILE A 86 18.20 5.45 4.54
C ILE A 86 19.58 5.49 5.23
N GLY A 87 20.47 6.37 4.77
CA GLY A 87 21.75 6.64 5.43
C GLY A 87 22.75 5.49 5.31
N ARG A 88 22.60 4.65 4.28
CA ARG A 88 23.56 3.60 3.91
C ARG A 88 24.47 4.09 2.79
N GLU A 89 25.75 3.73 2.83
CA GLU A 89 26.74 4.14 1.82
C GLU A 89 26.51 3.51 0.44
N ASP A 90 25.87 2.34 0.39
CA ASP A 90 25.56 1.62 -0.85
C ASP A 90 24.22 2.05 -1.48
N VAL A 91 23.54 3.04 -0.91
CA VAL A 91 22.36 3.69 -1.49
C VAL A 91 22.81 5.04 -2.05
N THR A 92 22.77 5.20 -3.38
CA THR A 92 23.20 6.45 -4.01
C THR A 92 22.26 7.61 -3.68
N PRO A 93 22.74 8.86 -3.69
CA PRO A 93 21.88 10.03 -3.51
C PRO A 93 20.73 10.08 -4.52
N ALA A 94 20.96 9.64 -5.76
CA ALA A 94 19.93 9.56 -6.79
C ALA A 94 18.82 8.56 -6.43
N LEU A 95 19.17 7.41 -5.85
CA LEU A 95 18.19 6.43 -5.39
C LEU A 95 17.41 6.94 -4.17
N GLU A 96 18.07 7.61 -3.23
CA GLU A 96 17.37 8.24 -2.09
C GLU A 96 16.39 9.32 -2.57
N GLU A 97 16.78 10.17 -3.51
CA GLU A 97 15.90 11.21 -4.09
C GLU A 97 14.71 10.60 -4.83
N LEU A 98 14.94 9.54 -5.62
CA LEU A 98 13.87 8.79 -6.29
C LEU A 98 12.87 8.23 -5.28
N LEU A 99 13.33 7.56 -4.23
CA LEU A 99 12.46 7.01 -3.19
C LEU A 99 11.73 8.12 -2.41
N ALA A 100 12.40 9.24 -2.14
CA ALA A 100 11.77 10.40 -1.50
C ALA A 100 10.65 10.98 -2.37
N SER A 101 10.83 11.06 -3.69
CA SER A 101 9.79 11.50 -4.63
C SER A 101 8.60 10.55 -4.66
N GLY A 102 8.84 9.23 -4.71
CA GLY A 102 7.79 8.21 -4.67
C GLY A 102 7.03 8.15 -3.33
N LEU A 103 7.69 8.55 -2.24
CA LEU A 103 7.12 8.71 -0.90
C LEU A 103 6.66 10.15 -0.61
N SER A 104 6.44 10.96 -1.64
CA SER A 104 5.85 12.30 -1.48
C SER A 104 4.41 12.21 -0.96
N LYS A 105 4.08 13.06 0.01
CA LYS A 105 2.72 13.14 0.58
C LYS A 105 1.70 13.58 -0.47
N ASP A 106 2.12 14.47 -1.38
CA ASP A 106 1.32 14.89 -2.51
C ASP A 106 1.51 13.89 -3.68
N PRO A 107 0.44 13.21 -4.13
CA PRO A 107 0.48 12.28 -5.26
C PRO A 107 1.02 12.89 -6.56
N ALA A 108 0.83 14.20 -6.78
CA ALA A 108 1.26 14.87 -8.02
C ALA A 108 2.79 15.01 -8.14
N HIS A 109 3.52 14.86 -7.03
CA HIS A 109 4.99 14.92 -6.99
C HIS A 109 5.63 13.53 -7.11
N ARG A 110 4.83 12.46 -7.23
CA ARG A 110 5.33 11.09 -7.37
C ARG A 110 5.60 10.79 -8.85
N PRO A 111 6.48 9.82 -9.15
CA PRO A 111 6.60 9.28 -10.50
C PRO A 111 5.25 8.83 -11.06
N GLU A 112 5.02 9.06 -12.35
CA GLU A 112 3.73 8.79 -13.00
C GLU A 112 3.39 7.29 -12.96
N THR A 113 4.40 6.43 -13.08
CA THR A 113 4.24 4.98 -13.07
C THR A 113 5.33 4.27 -12.26
N VAL A 114 5.05 3.03 -11.85
CA VAL A 114 6.07 2.14 -11.25
C VAL A 114 7.22 1.87 -12.22
N LEU A 115 6.96 1.86 -13.53
CA LEU A 115 8.00 1.68 -14.54
C LEU A 115 9.03 2.82 -14.51
N ASP A 116 8.61 4.05 -14.22
CA ASP A 116 9.53 5.17 -14.08
C ASP A 116 10.42 5.04 -12.85
N VAL A 117 9.87 4.50 -11.75
CA VAL A 117 10.66 4.12 -10.56
C VAL A 117 11.69 3.05 -10.92
N LEU A 118 11.27 1.99 -11.62
CA LEU A 118 12.17 0.90 -12.02
C LEU A 118 13.31 1.38 -12.93
N ARG A 119 13.03 2.29 -13.87
CA ARG A 119 14.07 2.93 -14.69
C ARG A 119 15.03 3.76 -13.85
N GLY A 120 14.53 4.50 -12.87
CA GLY A 120 15.36 5.24 -11.92
C GLY A 120 16.29 4.34 -11.12
N ILE A 121 15.80 3.17 -10.68
CA ILE A 121 16.63 2.15 -10.00
C ILE A 121 17.73 1.63 -10.94
N GLN A 122 17.41 1.31 -12.20
CA GLN A 122 18.42 0.87 -13.17
C GLN A 122 19.54 1.91 -13.40
N LEU A 123 19.20 3.20 -13.39
CA LEU A 123 20.19 4.27 -13.49
C LEU A 123 21.10 4.31 -12.26
N ALA A 124 20.54 4.14 -11.06
CA ALA A 124 21.33 4.05 -9.82
C ALA A 124 22.22 2.79 -9.80
N GLU A 125 21.74 1.65 -10.30
CA GLU A 125 22.54 0.44 -10.45
C GLU A 125 23.74 0.69 -11.38
N ALA A 126 23.52 1.35 -12.51
CA ALA A 126 24.58 1.70 -13.46
C ALA A 126 25.63 2.65 -12.85
N GLU A 127 25.21 3.60 -12.03
CA GLU A 127 26.09 4.53 -11.32
C GLU A 127 27.02 3.79 -10.33
N LEU A 128 26.49 2.76 -9.67
CA LEU A 128 27.26 1.86 -8.80
C LEU A 128 28.14 0.86 -9.57
N GLY A 129 28.19 0.95 -10.91
CA GLY A 129 28.94 0.02 -11.76
C GLY A 129 28.35 -1.39 -11.80
N MET A 130 27.12 -1.58 -11.33
CA MET A 130 26.39 -2.84 -11.42
C MET A 130 25.82 -3.01 -12.83
N ARG A 131 25.57 -4.25 -13.23
CA ARG A 131 24.82 -4.52 -14.47
C ARG A 131 23.35 -4.20 -14.19
N PRO A 132 22.70 -3.29 -14.93
CA PRO A 132 21.30 -2.98 -14.72
C PRO A 132 20.44 -4.24 -14.82
N SER A 133 19.50 -4.37 -13.90
CA SER A 133 18.56 -5.48 -13.84
C SER A 133 17.69 -5.51 -15.11
N VAL A 134 17.49 -6.68 -15.71
CA VAL A 134 16.62 -6.82 -16.88
C VAL A 134 15.17 -6.66 -16.44
N LEU A 135 14.46 -5.66 -17.00
CA LEU A 135 13.02 -5.51 -16.82
C LEU A 135 12.28 -6.31 -17.89
N ASP A 136 11.75 -7.46 -17.50
CA ASP A 136 10.82 -8.23 -18.35
C ASP A 136 9.41 -7.68 -18.17
N VAL A 137 9.09 -6.65 -18.95
CA VAL A 137 7.73 -6.09 -19.02
C VAL A 137 7.10 -6.67 -20.28
N PRO A 138 6.13 -7.61 -20.18
CA PRO A 138 5.35 -8.00 -21.33
C PRO A 138 4.78 -6.72 -21.93
N ALA A 139 4.99 -6.49 -23.23
CA ALA A 139 4.47 -5.31 -23.91
C ALA A 139 2.98 -5.21 -23.58
N ALA A 140 2.63 -4.31 -22.66
CA ALA A 140 1.27 -4.17 -22.20
C ALA A 140 0.47 -3.78 -23.43
N ARG A 141 -0.46 -4.64 -23.83
CA ARG A 141 -1.61 -4.21 -24.60
C ARG A 141 -2.32 -3.24 -23.69
N VAL A 142 -1.99 -1.96 -23.83
CA VAL A 142 -2.78 -0.87 -23.29
C VAL A 142 -4.19 -1.17 -23.77
N LEU A 143 -5.06 -1.61 -22.86
CA LEU A 143 -6.50 -1.56 -23.09
C LEU A 143 -6.82 -0.07 -23.11
N ALA A 144 -6.50 0.57 -24.23
CA ALA A 144 -7.08 1.83 -24.59
C ALA A 144 -8.57 1.55 -24.57
N ALA A 145 -9.28 2.26 -23.68
CA ALA A 145 -10.71 2.40 -23.77
C ALA A 145 -11.05 2.63 -25.25
N GLU A 146 -11.99 1.86 -25.77
CA GLU A 146 -12.41 1.91 -27.17
C GLU A 146 -12.97 3.30 -27.49
N ASP A 147 -12.10 4.23 -27.89
CA ASP A 147 -12.51 5.36 -28.71
C ASP A 147 -12.70 4.83 -30.12
N ALA A 148 -13.97 4.73 -30.49
CA ALA A 148 -14.45 4.38 -31.81
C ALA A 148 -13.96 5.41 -32.83
N THR A 149 -12.75 5.23 -33.36
CA THR A 149 -12.40 5.76 -34.67
C THR A 149 -11.38 4.81 -35.32
N GLY A 150 -11.88 4.03 -36.28
CA GLY A 150 -11.09 3.02 -36.97
C GLY A 150 -9.88 3.62 -37.67
N LEU A 151 -8.69 3.26 -37.20
CA LEU A 151 -7.50 3.20 -38.04
C LEU A 151 -6.66 2.00 -37.63
N ARG A 152 -6.67 0.97 -38.48
CA ARG A 152 -5.82 -0.21 -38.33
C ARG A 152 -4.40 0.16 -38.73
N THR A 153 -3.44 0.02 -37.82
CA THR A 153 -2.03 -0.11 -38.19
C THR A 153 -1.47 -1.36 -37.53
N ARG A 154 -1.24 -2.39 -38.34
CA ARG A 154 -0.36 -3.51 -37.97
C ARG A 154 1.07 -3.07 -38.24
N LEU A 155 1.93 -3.13 -37.22
CA LEU A 155 3.39 -3.27 -37.27
C LEU A 155 3.73 -3.94 -35.93
N GLY A 156 4.28 -5.15 -35.87
CA GLY A 156 5.58 -5.50 -36.44
C GLY A 156 6.61 -5.29 -35.33
N GLY A 157 6.96 -6.37 -34.63
CA GLY A 157 7.84 -6.31 -33.46
C GLY A 157 9.16 -5.61 -33.79
N SER A 158 9.58 -4.69 -32.94
CA SER A 158 10.92 -4.13 -32.93
C SER A 158 11.21 -3.56 -31.55
N THR A 159 12.22 -4.14 -30.92
CA THR A 159 12.94 -3.63 -29.75
C THR A 159 13.22 -2.14 -29.95
N VAL A 160 12.71 -1.29 -29.06
CA VAL A 160 13.01 0.14 -29.12
C VAL A 160 14.15 0.43 -28.14
N MET A 161 15.38 0.56 -28.67
CA MET A 161 16.44 1.29 -27.97
C MET A 161 16.21 2.78 -28.21
N PHE A 162 16.02 3.55 -27.15
CA PHE A 162 16.07 5.01 -27.23
C PHE A 162 17.46 5.50 -26.87
N VAL A 163 18.16 6.06 -27.86
CA VAL A 163 19.37 6.84 -27.69
C VAL A 163 18.99 8.21 -27.13
N ALA A 164 19.56 8.58 -25.98
CA ALA A 164 19.43 9.92 -25.44
C ALA A 164 20.15 10.93 -26.35
N THR A 165 19.39 11.73 -27.10
CA THR A 165 19.95 12.86 -27.85
C THR A 165 20.04 14.08 -26.93
N SER A 166 21.24 14.32 -26.41
CA SER A 166 21.61 15.61 -25.83
C SER A 166 21.62 16.68 -26.94
N GLY A 167 20.54 17.44 -27.05
CA GLY A 167 20.36 18.53 -28.02
C GLY A 167 20.32 19.90 -27.35
N ARG A 168 21.46 20.58 -27.38
CA ARG A 168 21.75 21.89 -26.81
C ARG A 168 21.40 23.01 -27.81
N THR A 169 20.60 23.99 -27.41
CA THR A 169 20.52 25.35 -28.00
C THR A 169 20.13 26.31 -26.87
N GLY A 170 20.77 27.43 -26.56
CA GLY A 170 21.95 28.12 -27.05
C GLY A 170 21.77 29.62 -26.76
N ARG A 171 22.86 30.26 -26.30
CA ARG A 171 23.13 31.72 -26.16
C ARG A 171 22.54 32.41 -24.91
N ARG A 172 23.25 33.35 -24.26
CA ARG A 172 24.47 34.10 -24.64
C ARG A 172 25.19 34.55 -23.36
N ILE A 173 26.48 34.24 -23.25
CA ILE A 173 27.42 34.86 -22.30
C ILE A 173 28.05 36.08 -22.97
N ARG A 174 28.22 37.18 -22.23
CA ARG A 174 29.40 38.05 -22.30
C ARG A 174 29.62 38.82 -20.97
N PRO A 175 30.88 39.21 -20.65
CA PRO A 175 31.44 39.09 -19.30
C PRO A 175 32.19 40.37 -18.81
N VAL A 176 32.96 40.25 -17.71
CA VAL A 176 34.21 40.98 -17.35
C VAL A 176 34.02 42.29 -16.52
N PRO A 177 34.95 42.76 -15.65
CA PRO A 177 35.81 42.09 -14.62
C PRO A 177 36.01 42.93 -13.31
N GLY A 178 36.85 42.43 -12.40
CA GLY A 178 37.78 43.25 -11.58
C GLY A 178 37.47 43.25 -10.06
N GLU A 179 38.29 42.59 -9.23
CA GLU A 179 39.34 43.22 -8.38
C GLU A 179 38.76 44.07 -7.23
N SER A 180 39.16 43.98 -5.97
CA SER A 180 40.42 43.58 -5.38
C SER A 180 40.27 43.46 -3.85
N THR A 181 41.15 42.64 -3.27
CA THR A 181 41.86 42.80 -1.98
C THR A 181 41.17 43.10 -0.64
N ALA A 182 41.66 42.34 0.35
CA ALA A 182 41.48 42.44 1.78
C ALA A 182 41.99 43.76 2.40
N THR A 183 41.43 44.19 3.55
CA THR A 183 42.24 44.54 4.74
C THR A 183 41.40 44.69 6.04
N ALA A 184 41.92 44.06 7.09
CA ALA A 184 42.05 44.36 8.52
C ALA A 184 41.23 45.45 9.28
N GLY A 185 41.07 45.16 10.58
CA GLY A 185 40.98 46.12 11.70
C GLY A 185 39.61 46.08 12.40
N GLY A 186 39.44 45.48 13.58
CA GLY A 186 39.82 46.04 14.89
C GLY A 186 38.77 47.08 15.33
N ILE A 187 38.19 47.17 16.53
CA ILE A 187 38.59 46.91 17.92
C ILE A 187 37.25 46.94 18.70
N GLY A 188 36.99 45.97 19.59
CA GLY A 188 36.81 46.21 21.03
C GLY A 188 35.44 46.72 21.49
N GLN A 189 34.76 45.94 22.34
CA GLN A 189 34.50 46.28 23.76
C GLN A 189 33.39 45.39 24.35
N THR A 190 33.75 44.69 25.42
CA THR A 190 32.88 44.09 26.46
C THR A 190 32.26 45.20 27.34
N PRO A 191 31.17 44.97 28.10
CA PRO A 191 31.26 44.31 29.42
C PRO A 191 30.17 43.23 29.63
N ARG A 192 30.46 42.06 30.23
CA ARG A 192 30.56 41.79 31.69
C ARG A 192 29.26 42.17 32.41
N ALA A 193 28.48 41.24 32.96
CA ALA A 193 28.63 40.66 34.30
C ALA A 193 27.21 40.18 34.69
N LYS A 194 26.92 39.15 35.50
CA LYS A 194 27.70 38.25 36.35
C LYS A 194 26.68 37.29 36.98
N THR A 195 27.09 36.02 37.12
CA THR A 195 26.94 35.13 38.30
C THR A 195 25.54 34.87 38.90
N GLY A 196 25.18 33.65 39.27
CA GLY A 196 26.05 32.63 39.82
C GLY A 196 25.47 31.21 39.83
N ALA A 197 26.41 30.28 39.93
CA ALA A 197 26.23 28.88 40.30
C ALA A 197 26.32 28.76 41.85
N PRO A 198 26.48 27.55 42.44
CA PRO A 198 25.83 26.25 42.22
C PRO A 198 25.25 25.67 43.54
N GLY A 199 24.45 24.62 43.48
CA GLY A 199 23.95 23.92 44.68
C GLY A 199 23.66 22.43 44.46
N ARG A 200 24.32 21.59 45.25
CA ARG A 200 24.37 20.11 45.27
C ARG A 200 23.02 19.35 45.36
N ALA A 201 22.98 18.24 44.62
CA ALA A 201 22.59 16.86 44.98
C ALA A 201 21.48 16.60 46.03
N ARG A 202 20.42 15.83 45.64
CA ARG A 202 20.01 14.62 46.39
C ARG A 202 19.10 13.66 45.60
N ARG A 203 19.23 12.40 46.00
CA ARG A 203 18.79 11.10 45.49
C ARG A 203 17.40 10.68 46.01
N ARG A 204 16.60 10.07 45.09
CA ARG A 204 15.53 9.05 45.24
C ARG A 204 14.25 9.34 46.07
N TRP A 205 13.21 8.55 45.71
CA TRP A 205 11.84 8.35 46.30
C TRP A 205 10.78 9.27 45.65
N LEU A 206 9.64 8.85 45.06
CA LEU A 206 8.87 7.59 45.03
C LEU A 206 7.89 7.61 43.83
N VAL A 207 7.82 6.51 43.07
CA VAL A 207 6.58 6.01 42.45
C VAL A 207 5.92 5.16 43.54
N PRO A 208 4.68 5.47 44.01
CA PRO A 208 3.50 4.77 43.47
C PRO A 208 2.18 5.56 43.60
N VAL A 209 1.55 5.94 42.48
CA VAL A 209 0.12 6.37 42.49
C VAL A 209 -0.71 5.68 41.37
N VAL A 210 -0.08 5.01 40.40
CA VAL A 210 -0.80 4.50 39.21
C VAL A 210 -1.49 3.15 39.42
N VAL A 211 -1.20 2.40 40.48
CA VAL A 211 -1.83 1.07 40.72
C VAL A 211 -3.19 1.18 41.45
N ALA A 212 -3.46 2.29 42.15
CA ALA A 212 -4.71 2.45 42.91
C ALA A 212 -5.91 2.88 42.04
N VAL A 213 -5.68 3.52 40.89
CA VAL A 213 -6.76 4.01 40.01
C VAL A 213 -7.36 2.89 39.15
N SER A 214 -6.56 1.89 38.78
CA SER A 214 -6.99 0.76 37.92
C SER A 214 -8.00 -0.16 38.59
N LEU A 215 -7.86 -0.40 39.90
CA LEU A 215 -8.76 -1.27 40.65
C LEU A 215 -10.13 -0.62 40.92
N VAL A 216 -10.19 0.70 41.00
CA VAL A 216 -11.46 1.43 41.20
C VAL A 216 -12.31 1.41 39.93
N VAL A 217 -11.72 1.54 38.74
CA VAL A 217 -12.49 1.53 37.48
C VAL A 217 -13.06 0.14 37.17
N VAL A 218 -12.29 -0.93 37.39
CA VAL A 218 -12.79 -2.30 37.21
C VAL A 218 -13.86 -2.64 38.25
N GLY A 219 -13.68 -2.21 39.50
CA GLY A 219 -14.69 -2.40 40.56
C GLY A 219 -16.00 -1.65 40.30
N VAL A 220 -15.93 -0.42 39.75
CA VAL A 220 -17.11 0.39 39.42
C VAL A 220 -17.86 -0.17 38.20
N LEU A 221 -17.16 -0.73 37.20
CA LEU A 221 -17.81 -1.38 36.05
C LEU A 221 -18.55 -2.66 36.42
N VAL A 222 -18.04 -3.44 37.39
CA VAL A 222 -18.72 -4.64 37.91
C VAL A 222 -19.90 -4.27 38.81
N ALA A 223 -19.81 -3.17 39.57
CA ALA A 223 -20.90 -2.71 40.45
C ALA A 223 -22.06 -2.02 39.70
N LEU A 224 -21.81 -1.44 38.52
CA LEU A 224 -22.82 -0.74 37.71
C LEU A 224 -23.54 -1.64 36.70
N GLY A 225 -23.29 -2.96 36.67
CA GLY A 225 -24.03 -3.88 35.81
C GLY A 225 -23.86 -3.64 34.31
N LEU A 226 -22.85 -2.87 33.89
CA LEU A 226 -22.49 -2.74 32.47
C LEU A 226 -21.67 -3.97 32.06
N SER A 227 -22.36 -5.09 31.89
CA SER A 227 -21.85 -6.20 31.11
C SER A 227 -21.62 -5.68 29.69
N VAL A 228 -20.37 -5.63 29.24
CA VAL A 228 -20.06 -5.57 27.81
C VAL A 228 -20.60 -6.85 27.21
N VAL A 229 -21.81 -6.79 26.67
CA VAL A 229 -22.41 -7.87 25.91
C VAL A 229 -21.60 -7.98 24.62
N ALA A 230 -20.69 -8.94 24.58
CA ALA A 230 -20.19 -9.46 23.31
C ALA A 230 -21.40 -10.02 22.55
N PRO A 231 -21.62 -9.68 21.27
CA PRO A 231 -22.71 -10.27 20.52
C PRO A 231 -22.47 -11.78 20.42
N ALA A 232 -23.33 -12.55 21.09
CA ALA A 232 -23.40 -13.99 20.98
C ALA A 232 -23.99 -14.35 19.60
N GLY A 233 -23.13 -14.43 18.59
CA GLY A 233 -23.43 -14.92 17.25
C GLY A 233 -22.64 -16.20 16.91
N GLY A 234 -22.45 -17.09 17.90
CA GLY A 234 -21.70 -18.34 17.76
C GLY A 234 -22.46 -19.47 17.06
N GLY A 235 -23.15 -19.19 15.94
CA GLY A 235 -23.67 -20.25 15.07
C GLY A 235 -22.56 -20.86 14.23
N ALA A 236 -22.60 -22.15 13.91
CA ALA A 236 -21.67 -22.73 12.93
C ALA A 236 -21.82 -22.01 11.57
N ILE A 237 -20.73 -21.88 10.81
CA ILE A 237 -20.79 -21.31 9.45
C ILE A 237 -21.56 -22.30 8.56
N PRO A 238 -22.66 -21.89 7.90
CA PRO A 238 -23.48 -22.80 7.11
C PRO A 238 -22.73 -23.28 5.85
N GLN A 239 -23.03 -24.49 5.38
CA GLN A 239 -22.45 -25.05 4.16
C GLN A 239 -23.45 -24.95 3.01
N VAL A 240 -22.99 -24.48 1.85
CA VAL A 240 -23.81 -24.48 0.63
C VAL A 240 -24.02 -25.93 0.17
N GLY A 241 -25.29 -26.26 -0.08
CA GLY A 241 -25.71 -27.58 -0.57
C GLY A 241 -25.43 -27.79 -2.05
N SER A 242 -26.44 -28.26 -2.80
CA SER A 242 -26.29 -28.53 -4.24
C SER A 242 -26.24 -27.24 -5.05
N ILE A 243 -25.26 -27.14 -5.94
CA ILE A 243 -25.16 -26.07 -6.94
C ILE A 243 -25.75 -26.58 -8.25
N ARG A 244 -26.66 -25.81 -8.84
CA ARG A 244 -27.27 -26.06 -10.15
C ARG A 244 -26.51 -25.26 -11.21
N ALA A 245 -26.23 -25.86 -12.36
CA ALA A 245 -25.60 -25.20 -13.49
C ALA A 245 -26.59 -25.09 -14.64
N ASP A 246 -26.69 -23.89 -15.23
CA ASP A 246 -27.55 -23.59 -16.37
C ASP A 246 -26.66 -23.05 -17.50
N SER A 247 -26.60 -23.78 -18.62
CA SER A 247 -25.76 -23.46 -19.77
C SER A 247 -26.53 -22.60 -20.78
N GLY A 248 -26.06 -21.38 -21.02
CA GLY A 248 -26.52 -20.49 -22.09
C GLY A 248 -25.55 -20.41 -23.26
N GLU A 249 -25.81 -19.52 -24.22
CA GLU A 249 -24.92 -19.29 -25.36
C GLU A 249 -23.57 -18.70 -24.90
N GLY A 250 -22.53 -19.55 -24.83
CA GLY A 250 -21.16 -19.15 -24.47
C GLY A 250 -20.94 -18.81 -23.00
N THR A 251 -21.93 -19.03 -22.13
CA THR A 251 -21.83 -18.79 -20.68
C THR A 251 -22.53 -19.88 -19.89
N VAL A 252 -22.03 -20.18 -18.69
CA VAL A 252 -22.67 -21.06 -17.72
C VAL A 252 -22.95 -20.28 -16.45
N THR A 253 -24.20 -20.31 -15.99
CA THR A 253 -24.61 -19.70 -14.73
C THR A 253 -24.82 -20.77 -13.67
N PHE A 254 -24.04 -20.71 -12.60
CA PHE A 254 -24.18 -21.55 -11.42
C PHE A 254 -25.10 -20.84 -10.42
N ARG A 255 -26.05 -21.56 -9.81
CA ARG A 255 -26.98 -21.06 -8.79
C ARG A 255 -27.08 -22.05 -7.63
N TRP A 256 -27.20 -21.55 -6.41
CA TRP A 256 -27.42 -22.36 -5.21
C TRP A 256 -28.48 -21.73 -4.31
N ASP A 257 -29.00 -22.52 -3.38
CA ASP A 257 -29.94 -22.03 -2.38
C ASP A 257 -29.17 -21.44 -1.18
N ASP A 258 -29.72 -20.40 -0.56
CA ASP A 258 -29.13 -19.79 0.63
C ASP A 258 -29.22 -20.76 1.83
N PRO A 259 -28.08 -21.21 2.40
CA PRO A 259 -28.08 -22.15 3.52
C PRO A 259 -28.39 -21.48 4.88
N GLY A 260 -28.73 -20.19 4.89
CA GLY A 260 -29.09 -19.41 6.08
C GLY A 260 -27.99 -18.43 6.49
N LEU A 261 -27.51 -17.61 5.57
CA LEU A 261 -26.49 -16.58 5.87
C LEU A 261 -27.00 -15.59 6.91
N VAL A 262 -26.13 -15.25 7.86
CA VAL A 262 -26.36 -14.15 8.81
C VAL A 262 -25.67 -12.87 8.32
N GLU A 263 -26.02 -11.74 8.92
CA GLU A 263 -25.40 -10.46 8.61
C GLU A 263 -23.87 -10.52 8.79
N GLY A 264 -23.13 -10.20 7.72
CA GLY A 264 -21.67 -10.29 7.66
C GLY A 264 -21.12 -11.57 7.03
N ASP A 265 -21.97 -12.56 6.71
CA ASP A 265 -21.56 -13.72 5.93
C ASP A 265 -21.53 -13.40 4.42
N SER A 266 -20.64 -14.03 3.68
CA SER A 266 -20.53 -13.90 2.21
C SER A 266 -20.15 -15.23 1.56
N TYR A 267 -20.37 -15.38 0.26
CA TYR A 267 -19.98 -16.55 -0.52
C TYR A 267 -18.67 -16.31 -1.24
N LEU A 268 -17.76 -17.27 -1.16
CA LEU A 268 -16.55 -17.35 -1.95
C LEU A 268 -16.70 -18.44 -3.00
N VAL A 269 -16.63 -18.04 -4.27
CA VAL A 269 -16.80 -18.95 -5.41
C VAL A 269 -15.44 -19.28 -6.01
N ARG A 270 -15.08 -20.56 -6.06
CA ARG A 270 -13.86 -21.03 -6.70
C ARG A 270 -14.20 -21.79 -7.98
N VAL A 271 -13.62 -21.34 -9.08
CA VAL A 271 -13.80 -21.86 -10.43
C VAL A 271 -12.56 -22.66 -10.82
N THR A 272 -12.76 -23.86 -11.35
CA THR A 272 -11.71 -24.72 -11.90
C THR A 272 -12.07 -25.03 -13.35
N GLY A 273 -11.22 -24.60 -14.29
CA GLY A 273 -11.43 -24.83 -15.71
C GLY A 273 -10.14 -25.14 -16.47
N PRO A 274 -10.18 -25.17 -17.81
CA PRO A 274 -9.02 -25.51 -18.63
C PRO A 274 -7.84 -24.52 -18.49
N GLY A 275 -8.14 -23.27 -18.13
CA GLY A 275 -7.15 -22.23 -17.85
C GLY A 275 -6.57 -22.28 -16.42
N GLY A 276 -6.92 -23.28 -15.62
CA GLY A 276 -6.48 -23.41 -14.22
C GLY A 276 -7.58 -23.08 -13.21
N MET A 277 -7.15 -22.85 -11.97
CA MET A 277 -8.02 -22.48 -10.86
C MET A 277 -8.07 -20.96 -10.73
N ALA A 278 -9.27 -20.40 -10.61
CA ALA A 278 -9.51 -19.00 -10.32
C ALA A 278 -10.45 -18.90 -9.12
N GLU A 279 -10.12 -18.05 -8.16
CA GLU A 279 -10.99 -17.74 -7.02
C GLU A 279 -11.63 -16.38 -7.26
N GLY A 280 -12.95 -16.31 -7.09
CA GLY A 280 -13.71 -15.07 -7.22
C GLY A 280 -13.63 -14.22 -5.95
N MET A 281 -14.08 -12.96 -6.06
CA MET A 281 -14.25 -12.08 -4.91
C MET A 281 -15.40 -12.57 -4.01
N PRO A 282 -15.35 -12.38 -2.68
CA PRO A 282 -16.50 -12.62 -1.82
C PRO A 282 -17.72 -11.84 -2.31
N GLN A 283 -18.86 -12.52 -2.40
CA GLN A 283 -20.10 -11.97 -2.93
C GLN A 283 -21.30 -12.41 -2.10
N ASN A 284 -22.38 -11.63 -2.13
CA ASN A 284 -23.62 -11.97 -1.42
C ASN A 284 -24.67 -12.60 -2.34
N ALA A 285 -24.41 -12.65 -3.65
CA ALA A 285 -25.30 -13.26 -4.62
C ALA A 285 -25.22 -14.79 -4.56
N THR A 286 -26.38 -15.45 -4.71
CA THR A 286 -26.51 -16.91 -4.80
C THR A 286 -26.34 -17.45 -6.24
N SER A 287 -25.72 -16.65 -7.11
CA SER A 287 -25.43 -17.01 -8.49
C SER A 287 -24.04 -16.54 -8.92
N TYR A 288 -23.45 -17.24 -9.88
CA TYR A 288 -22.16 -16.91 -10.46
C TYR A 288 -22.09 -17.36 -11.93
N THR A 289 -21.75 -16.43 -12.83
CA THR A 289 -21.74 -16.69 -14.28
C THR A 289 -20.30 -16.71 -14.81
N VAL A 290 -19.97 -17.75 -15.59
CA VAL A 290 -18.66 -17.94 -16.22
C VAL A 290 -18.82 -17.99 -17.73
N SER A 291 -17.97 -17.27 -18.46
CA SER A 291 -17.87 -17.40 -19.92
C SER A 291 -17.14 -18.69 -20.29
N THR A 292 -17.83 -19.59 -21.01
CA THR A 292 -17.28 -20.87 -21.45
C THR A 292 -16.93 -20.79 -22.93
N VAL A 293 -15.67 -20.44 -23.22
CA VAL A 293 -15.17 -20.38 -24.61
C VAL A 293 -14.79 -21.77 -25.13
N SER A 294 -14.31 -22.66 -24.25
CA SER A 294 -14.11 -24.09 -24.52
C SER A 294 -13.79 -24.85 -23.22
N GLY A 295 -14.36 -26.05 -23.05
CA GLY A 295 -14.02 -27.00 -21.99
C GLY A 295 -14.91 -26.97 -20.74
N ARG A 296 -14.80 -28.03 -19.93
CA ARG A 296 -15.57 -28.21 -18.68
C ARG A 296 -15.08 -27.27 -17.58
N VAL A 297 -16.02 -26.53 -16.99
CA VAL A 297 -15.80 -25.64 -15.85
C VAL A 297 -16.51 -26.21 -14.63
N CYS A 298 -15.80 -26.28 -13.51
CA CYS A 298 -16.33 -26.72 -12.22
C CYS A 298 -16.31 -25.57 -11.22
N VAL A 299 -17.33 -25.46 -10.39
CA VAL A 299 -17.46 -24.44 -9.35
C VAL A 299 -17.68 -25.09 -7.98
N THR A 300 -17.04 -24.53 -6.97
CA THR A 300 -17.28 -24.80 -5.54
C THR A 300 -17.56 -23.50 -4.82
N VAL A 301 -18.41 -23.54 -3.80
CA VAL A 301 -18.82 -22.36 -3.03
C VAL A 301 -18.56 -22.60 -1.56
N THR A 302 -17.97 -21.62 -0.89
CA THR A 302 -17.69 -21.65 0.56
C THR A 302 -18.31 -20.43 1.21
N VAL A 303 -18.95 -20.57 2.37
CA VAL A 303 -19.44 -19.42 3.14
C VAL A 303 -18.30 -18.88 4.01
N LEU A 304 -18.12 -17.57 4.00
CA LEU A 304 -17.16 -16.85 4.82
C LEU A 304 -17.90 -16.06 5.90
N ARG A 305 -17.43 -16.15 7.15
CA ARG A 305 -17.85 -15.28 8.26
C ARG A 305 -16.64 -14.47 8.74
N GLY A 306 -16.57 -13.21 8.34
CA GLY A 306 -15.36 -12.41 8.54
C GLY A 306 -14.15 -13.05 7.84
N VAL A 307 -13.15 -13.50 8.62
CA VAL A 307 -11.95 -14.19 8.11
C VAL A 307 -12.06 -15.72 8.13
N LEU A 308 -13.13 -16.27 8.71
CA LEU A 308 -13.30 -17.71 8.86
C LEU A 308 -14.05 -18.26 7.65
N GLY A 309 -13.44 -19.24 6.97
CA GLY A 309 -14.12 -20.02 5.94
C GLY A 309 -14.82 -21.25 6.54
N GLY A 310 -16.07 -21.47 6.15
CA GLY A 310 -16.83 -22.68 6.47
C GLY A 310 -16.39 -23.89 5.62
N GLN A 311 -17.21 -24.94 5.65
CA GLN A 311 -17.00 -26.11 4.80
C GLN A 311 -17.30 -25.76 3.33
N GLN A 312 -16.46 -26.26 2.42
CA GLN A 312 -16.66 -26.12 0.98
C GLN A 312 -17.85 -26.98 0.52
N SER A 313 -18.65 -26.47 -0.42
CA SER A 313 -19.71 -27.25 -1.07
C SER A 313 -19.15 -28.40 -1.91
N GLY A 314 -20.04 -29.30 -2.36
CA GLY A 314 -19.72 -30.18 -3.48
C GLY A 314 -19.39 -29.38 -4.76
N SER A 315 -18.55 -29.94 -5.63
CA SER A 315 -18.24 -29.32 -6.92
C SER A 315 -19.35 -29.57 -7.94
N ALA A 316 -19.85 -28.52 -8.59
CA ALA A 316 -20.75 -28.63 -9.74
C ALA A 316 -19.99 -28.31 -11.02
N CYS A 317 -20.09 -29.17 -12.03
CA CYS A 317 -19.37 -29.02 -13.29
C CYS A 317 -20.33 -28.95 -14.47
N SER A 318 -20.03 -28.07 -15.43
CA SER A 318 -20.74 -27.93 -16.71
C SER A 318 -19.75 -27.50 -17.78
N GLY A 319 -19.98 -27.86 -19.04
CA GLY A 319 -19.08 -27.56 -20.15
C GLY A 319 -19.76 -27.63 -21.49
#